data_AF-A0A7Z0SK08-F1
#
_entry.id   AF-A0A7Z0SK08-F1
#
_cell.length_a   1.000
_cell.length_b   1.000
_cell.length_c   1.000
_cell.angle_alpha   90.00
_cell.angle_beta   90.00
_cell.angle_gamma   90.00
#
_symmetry.space_group_name_H-M   'P 1'
#
loop_
_entity.id
_entity.type
_entity.pdbx_description
1 polymer ?
#
loop_
_entity_poly.entity_id
_entity_poly.type
_entity_poly.pdbx_seq_one_letter_code
_entity_poly.pdbx_strand_id
1 'polypeptide(L)'
;MSATTSLLPPVLTRLYAEYPELNVLVLPGTSADLCEQIANGSLDAAIAVQPPFALNKHCEWRTVFEEQMVIIGRPDQRHSDAHELLQNEPFIRYTRSVTGGQLADRYLRDHALHPKQRL
;
A
#
# COMPACT_ATOMS: atom_id res chain seq x y z
N MET A 1 -4.60 -2.98 3.69
CA MET A 1 -5.41 -4.03 3.02
C MET A 1 -5.03 -4.08 1.54
N SER A 2 -5.47 -5.08 0.74
CA SER A 2 -5.31 -4.99 -0.72
C SER A 2 -6.47 -4.22 -1.33
N ALA A 3 -6.17 -3.20 -2.16
CA ALA A 3 -7.18 -2.38 -2.83
C ALA A 3 -8.10 -3.22 -3.73
N THR A 4 -7.58 -4.29 -4.33
CA THR A 4 -8.34 -5.20 -5.21
C THR A 4 -9.46 -5.94 -4.48
N THR A 5 -9.28 -6.23 -3.19
CA THR A 5 -10.25 -7.03 -2.43
C THR A 5 -11.24 -6.18 -1.65
N SER A 6 -10.87 -4.94 -1.31
CA SER A 6 -11.68 -4.09 -0.42
C SER A 6 -12.34 -2.90 -1.13
N LEU A 7 -11.67 -2.28 -2.10
CA LEU A 7 -12.12 -1.04 -2.73
C LEU A 7 -12.76 -1.26 -4.11
N LEU A 8 -12.17 -2.14 -4.92
CA LEU A 8 -12.64 -2.38 -6.29
C LEU A 8 -14.07 -2.94 -6.37
N PRO A 9 -14.49 -3.94 -5.57
CA PRO A 9 -15.83 -4.49 -5.67
C PRO A 9 -16.97 -3.46 -5.56
N PRO A 10 -17.05 -2.62 -4.49
CA PRO A 10 -18.14 -1.64 -4.39
C PRO A 10 -18.08 -0.54 -5.45
N VAL A 11 -16.90 -0.17 -5.94
CA VAL A 11 -16.75 0.82 -7.03
C VAL A 11 -17.27 0.25 -8.34
N LEU A 12 -16.88 -0.98 -8.69
CA LEU A 12 -17.36 -1.64 -9.90
C LEU A 12 -18.87 -1.86 -9.87
N THR A 13 -19.43 -2.25 -8.72
CA THR A 13 -20.89 -2.40 -8.58
C THR A 13 -21.63 -1.10 -8.90
N ARG A 14 -21.15 0.05 -8.40
CA ARG A 14 -21.75 1.36 -8.71
C ARG A 14 -21.58 1.73 -10.18
N LEU A 15 -20.39 1.49 -10.73
CA LEU A 15 -20.06 1.79 -12.13
C LEU A 15 -20.97 1.01 -13.10
N TYR A 16 -21.17 -0.29 -12.88
CA TYR A 16 -22.05 -1.12 -13.70
C TYR A 16 -23.54 -0.78 -13.51
N ALA A 17 -23.94 -0.26 -12.35
CA ALA A 17 -25.31 0.21 -12.14
C ALA A 17 -25.61 1.48 -12.94
N GLU A 18 -24.61 2.36 -13.12
CA GLU A 18 -24.75 3.62 -13.86
C GLU A 18 -24.48 3.44 -15.37
N TYR A 19 -23.56 2.54 -15.74
CA TYR A 19 -23.16 2.24 -17.12
C TYR A 19 -23.17 0.72 -17.39
N PRO A 20 -24.34 0.12 -17.68
CA PRO A 20 -24.48 -1.33 -17.80
C PRO A 20 -23.70 -1.96 -18.96
N GLU A 21 -23.44 -1.20 -20.02
CA GLU A 21 -22.73 -1.68 -21.22
C GLU A 21 -21.21 -1.44 -21.17
N LEU A 22 -20.70 -0.87 -20.07
CA LEU A 22 -19.28 -0.54 -19.94
C LEU A 22 -18.44 -1.80 -19.75
N ASN A 23 -17.40 -1.98 -20.57
CA ASN A 23 -16.44 -3.07 -20.39
C ASN A 23 -15.26 -2.59 -19.53
N VAL A 24 -15.06 -3.21 -18.37
CA VAL A 24 -13.97 -2.88 -17.45
C VAL A 24 -12.97 -4.03 -17.39
N LEU A 25 -11.70 -3.74 -17.65
CA LEU A 25 -10.59 -4.67 -17.45
C LEU A 25 -9.87 -4.33 -16.15
N VAL A 26 -9.70 -5.32 -15.27
CA VAL A 26 -8.98 -5.15 -14.00
C VAL A 26 -7.71 -6.02 -14.03
N LEU A 27 -6.55 -5.36 -13.93
CA LEU A 27 -5.25 -6.03 -13.91
C LEU A 27 -4.58 -5.84 -12.53
N PRO A 28 -4.15 -6.92 -11.85
CA PRO A 28 -3.31 -6.80 -10.68
C PRO A 28 -1.87 -6.45 -11.09
N GLY A 29 -1.17 -5.69 -10.25
CA GLY A 29 0.22 -5.32 -10.50
C GLY A 29 0.84 -4.62 -9.30
N THR A 30 2.16 -4.42 -9.33
CA THR A 30 2.81 -3.56 -8.34
C THR A 30 2.50 -2.09 -8.63
N SER A 31 2.61 -1.22 -7.62
CA SER A 31 2.37 0.21 -7.81
C SER A 31 3.28 0.83 -8.88
N ALA A 32 4.53 0.34 -8.99
CA ALA A 32 5.47 0.80 -10.02
C ALA A 32 5.01 0.38 -11.43
N ASP A 33 4.67 -0.90 -11.63
CA ASP A 33 4.25 -1.42 -12.94
C ASP A 33 2.96 -0.75 -13.42
N LEU A 34 2.03 -0.48 -12.50
CA LEU A 34 0.78 0.21 -12.82
C LEU A 34 1.03 1.67 -13.24
N CYS A 35 1.93 2.38 -12.56
CA CYS A 35 2.31 3.74 -12.95
C CYS A 35 2.99 3.77 -14.32
N GLU A 36 3.82 2.78 -14.65
CA GLU A 36 4.45 2.65 -15.97
C GLU A 36 3.42 2.39 -17.07
N GLN A 37 2.45 1.51 -16.81
CA GLN A 37 1.35 1.22 -17.74
C GLN A 37 0.41 2.41 -17.98
N ILE A 38 0.21 3.30 -16.99
CA ILE A 38 -0.47 4.57 -17.24
C ILE A 38 0.40 5.46 -18.13
N ALA A 39 1.69 5.57 -17.80
CA ALA A 39 2.60 6.47 -18.52
C ALA A 39 2.77 6.09 -20.00
N ASN A 40 2.66 4.81 -20.34
CA ASN A 40 2.72 4.31 -21.72
C ASN A 40 1.35 4.19 -22.43
N GLY A 41 0.26 4.54 -21.74
CA GLY A 41 -1.10 4.51 -22.28
C GLY A 41 -1.76 3.13 -22.35
N SER A 42 -1.21 2.11 -21.70
CA SER A 42 -1.83 0.77 -21.62
C SER A 42 -2.91 0.67 -20.56
N LEU A 43 -2.93 1.56 -19.57
CA LEU A 43 -3.96 1.67 -18.54
C LEU A 43 -4.51 3.09 -18.48
N ASP A 44 -5.84 3.19 -18.36
CA ASP A 44 -6.53 4.48 -18.20
C ASP A 44 -6.42 5.02 -16.76
N ALA A 45 -6.40 4.12 -15.77
CA ALA A 45 -6.34 4.47 -14.35
C ALA A 45 -5.72 3.33 -13.53
N ALA A 46 -5.19 3.68 -12.35
CA ALA A 46 -4.66 2.72 -11.39
C ALA A 46 -4.96 3.16 -9.96
N ILE A 47 -5.25 2.18 -9.10
CA ILE A 47 -5.29 2.35 -7.66
C ILE A 47 -4.00 1.76 -7.11
N ALA A 48 -3.14 2.61 -6.58
CA ALA A 48 -1.81 2.23 -6.14
C ALA A 48 -1.44 2.93 -4.83
N VAL A 49 -0.45 2.39 -4.14
CA VAL A 49 0.23 3.10 -3.06
C VAL A 49 1.20 4.09 -3.71
N GLN A 50 1.21 5.33 -3.21
CA GLN A 50 2.02 6.38 -3.82
C GLN A 50 3.49 5.97 -3.88
N PRO A 51 4.08 5.88 -5.08
CA PRO A 51 5.49 5.57 -5.20
C PRO A 51 6.33 6.76 -4.70
N PRO A 52 7.57 6.52 -4.23
CA PRO A 52 8.45 7.58 -3.74
C PRO A 52 9.11 8.41 -4.85
N PHE A 53 8.72 8.22 -6.12
CA PHE A 53 9.24 8.95 -7.28
C PHE A 53 8.22 9.95 -7.83
N ALA A 54 8.70 10.96 -8.54
CA ALA A 54 7.83 11.91 -9.23
C ALA A 54 7.09 11.22 -10.38
N LEU A 55 5.77 11.40 -10.44
CA LEU A 55 4.95 10.89 -11.53
C LEU A 55 5.19 11.70 -12.81
N ASN A 56 4.90 11.10 -13.96
CA ASN A 56 4.91 11.81 -15.24
C ASN A 56 3.93 13.00 -15.19
N LYS A 57 4.24 14.11 -15.85
CA LYS A 57 3.41 15.33 -15.90
C LYS A 57 2.01 15.09 -16.46
N HIS A 58 1.83 13.99 -17.21
CA HIS A 58 0.55 13.58 -17.76
C HIS A 58 -0.29 12.73 -16.79
N CYS A 59 0.25 12.37 -15.63
CA CYS A 59 -0.47 11.62 -14.60
C CYS A 59 -0.93 12.56 -13.48
N GLU A 60 -2.19 12.45 -13.10
CA GLU A 60 -2.72 13.09 -11.90
C GLU A 60 -2.75 12.08 -10.75
N TRP A 61 -2.25 12.47 -9.57
CA TRP A 61 -2.40 11.67 -8.36
C TRP A 61 -3.55 12.20 -7.51
N ARG A 62 -4.48 11.31 -7.16
CA ARG A 62 -5.57 11.62 -6.23
C ARG A 62 -5.62 10.60 -5.10
N THR A 63 -5.53 11.08 -3.86
CA THR A 63 -5.68 10.24 -2.68
C THR A 63 -7.14 9.83 -2.51
N VAL A 64 -7.41 8.52 -2.58
CA VAL A 64 -8.76 7.96 -2.36
C VAL A 64 -8.98 7.60 -0.89
N PHE A 65 -7.95 7.09 -0.23
CA PHE A 65 -7.94 6.80 1.21
C PHE A 65 -6.51 6.80 1.75
N GLU A 66 -6.37 6.93 3.06
CA GLU A 66 -5.11 6.81 3.78
C GLU A 66 -5.23 5.66 4.79
N GLU A 67 -4.26 4.75 4.80
CA GLU A 67 -4.13 3.71 5.82
C GLU A 67 -2.99 4.07 6.77
N GLN A 68 -3.28 4.08 8.07
CA GLN A 68 -2.23 4.27 9.07
C GLN A 68 -1.39 3.00 9.20
N MET A 69 -0.07 3.19 9.18
CA MET A 69 0.86 2.11 9.51
C MET A 69 0.87 1.90 11.02
N VAL A 70 0.56 0.68 11.44
CA VAL A 70 0.47 0.29 12.84
C VAL A 70 1.32 -0.94 13.13
N ILE A 71 1.70 -1.09 14.39
CA ILE A 71 2.35 -2.30 14.90
C ILE A 71 1.29 -3.20 15.50
N ILE A 72 1.38 -4.49 15.19
CA ILE A 72 0.53 -5.51 15.78
C ILE A 72 1.38 -6.28 16.78
N GLY A 73 1.09 -6.07 18.07
CA GLY A 73 1.71 -6.76 19.18
C GLY A 73 0.75 -7.73 19.87
N ARG A 74 1.20 -8.30 20.99
CA ARG A 74 0.34 -9.13 21.84
C ARG A 74 -0.76 -8.25 22.49
N PRO A 75 -1.92 -8.82 22.87
CA PRO A 75 -3.02 -8.05 23.45
C PRO A 75 -2.67 -7.26 24.73
N ASP A 76 -1.75 -7.79 25.54
CA ASP A 76 -1.23 -7.17 26.77
C ASP A 76 -0.33 -5.95 26.52
N GLN A 77 0.12 -5.74 25.28
CA GLN A 77 0.99 -4.64 24.86
C GLN A 77 0.24 -3.50 24.17
N ARG A 78 -1.10 -3.51 24.18
CA ARG A 78 -1.95 -2.56 23.44
C ARG A 78 -1.67 -1.08 23.75
N HIS A 79 -1.15 -0.78 24.94
CA HIS A 79 -0.87 0.58 25.41
C HIS A 79 0.63 0.91 25.47
N SER A 80 1.49 -0.01 25.06
CA SER A 80 2.93 0.23 24.99
C SER A 80 3.27 1.13 23.81
N ASP A 81 4.36 1.89 23.96
CA ASP A 81 4.87 2.71 22.87
C ASP A 81 5.37 1.84 21.71
N ALA A 82 5.07 2.26 20.48
CA ALA A 82 5.41 1.51 19.28
C ALA A 82 6.93 1.35 19.11
N HIS A 83 7.72 2.39 19.42
CA HIS A 83 9.18 2.32 19.30
C HIS A 83 9.76 1.46 20.41
N GLU A 84 9.23 1.55 21.62
CA GLU A 84 9.61 0.67 22.73
C GLU A 84 9.39 -0.81 22.38
N LEU A 85 8.23 -1.15 21.81
CA LEU A 85 7.95 -2.51 21.34
C LEU A 85 8.93 -2.96 20.25
N LEU A 86 9.22 -2.11 19.26
CA LEU A 86 10.16 -2.45 18.19
C LEU A 86 11.58 -2.71 18.74
N GLN A 87 12.02 -1.97 19.75
CA GLN A 87 13.36 -2.12 20.30
C GLN A 87 13.49 -3.35 21.19
N ASN A 88 12.44 -3.68 21.94
CA ASN A 88 12.51 -4.66 23.02
C ASN A 88 11.97 -6.04 22.64
N GLU A 89 11.01 -6.13 21.72
CA GLU A 89 10.35 -7.37 21.36
C GLU A 89 10.89 -7.98 20.05
N PRO A 90 10.75 -9.30 19.85
CA PRO A 90 11.02 -9.92 18.56
C PRO A 90 10.10 -9.36 17.46
N PHE A 91 10.69 -8.94 16.35
CA PHE A 91 9.97 -8.34 15.23
C PHE A 91 9.87 -9.29 14.04
N ILE A 92 8.64 -9.58 13.64
CA ILE A 92 8.32 -10.29 12.40
C ILE A 92 8.19 -9.24 11.30
N ARG A 93 8.99 -9.39 10.25
CA ARG A 93 9.11 -8.37 9.22
C ARG A 93 8.44 -8.80 7.92
N TYR A 94 7.72 -7.85 7.32
CA TYR A 94 7.21 -8.01 5.95
C TYR A 94 8.35 -8.12 4.94
N THR A 95 8.16 -8.92 3.88
CA THR A 95 9.18 -9.05 2.82
C THR A 95 9.51 -7.69 2.20
N ARG A 96 10.80 -7.43 1.93
CA ARG A 96 11.26 -6.17 1.31
C ARG A 96 10.88 -6.04 -0.18
N SER A 97 10.41 -7.13 -0.79
CA SER A 97 10.01 -7.17 -2.19
C SER A 97 8.66 -6.51 -2.48
N VAL A 98 7.89 -6.13 -1.44
CA VAL A 98 6.59 -5.46 -1.61
C VAL A 98 6.62 -4.06 -1.01
N THR A 99 5.82 -3.15 -1.58
CA THR A 99 5.77 -1.73 -1.20
C THR A 99 5.59 -1.51 0.30
N GLY A 100 4.71 -2.29 0.95
CA GLY A 100 4.50 -2.20 2.40
C GLY A 100 5.74 -2.55 3.22
N GLY A 101 6.54 -3.53 2.79
CA GLY A 101 7.79 -3.88 3.46
C GLY A 101 8.90 -2.85 3.24
N GLN A 102 8.91 -2.18 2.10
CA GLN A 102 9.82 -1.06 1.82
C GLN A 102 9.46 0.17 2.67
N LEU A 103 8.17 0.47 2.84
CA LEU A 103 7.69 1.55 3.71
C LEU A 103 8.05 1.30 5.18
N ALA A 104 7.81 0.09 5.68
CA ALA A 104 8.18 -0.28 7.04
C ALA A 104 9.71 -0.19 7.26
N ASP A 105 10.50 -0.62 6.28
CA ASP A 105 11.96 -0.52 6.34
C ASP A 105 12.47 0.91 6.36
N ARG A 106 11.89 1.76 5.52
CA ARG A 106 12.21 3.18 5.48
C ARG A 106 11.89 3.82 6.82
N TYR A 107 10.71 3.54 7.38
CA TYR A 107 10.32 4.07 8.70
C TYR A 107 11.30 3.68 9.81
N LEU A 108 11.72 2.40 9.86
CA LEU A 108 12.71 1.94 10.83
C LEU A 108 14.04 2.68 10.69
N ARG A 109 14.52 2.88 9.46
CA ARG A 109 15.76 3.65 9.21
C ARG A 109 15.63 5.11 9.60
N ASP A 110 14.55 5.76 9.18
CA ASP A 110 14.32 7.19 9.41
C ASP A 110 14.24 7.51 10.92
N HIS A 111 13.87 6.53 11.76
CA HIS A 111 13.82 6.64 13.22
C HIS A 111 14.98 5.93 13.95
N ALA A 112 16.00 5.46 13.23
CA ALA A 112 17.14 4.71 13.77
C ALA A 112 16.76 3.51 14.66
N LEU A 113 15.66 2.82 14.31
CA LEU A 113 15.16 1.65 15.02
C LEU A 113 15.78 0.37 14.46
N HIS A 114 16.38 -0.43 15.35
CA HIS A 114 17.03 -1.70 15.03
C HIS A 114 16.34 -2.87 15.75
N PRO A 115 15.14 -3.26 15.31
CA PRO A 115 14.37 -4.30 15.99
C PRO A 115 15.04 -5.67 15.90
N LYS A 116 14.88 -6.50 16.93
CA LYS A 116 15.40 -7.88 16.98
C LYS A 116 14.61 -8.76 16.02
N GLN A 117 15.16 -9.03 14.85
CA GLN A 117 14.48 -9.85 13.83
C GLN A 117 14.51 -11.33 14.22
N ARG A 118 13.36 -12.00 14.15
CA ARG A 118 13.27 -13.46 14.25
C ARG A 118 12.96 -14.02 12.86
N LEU A 119 13.90 -14.77 12.30
CA LEU A 119 13.73 -15.55 11.06
C LEU A 119 12.83 -16.77 11.33
#